data_AF-A0A965FRF7-F1
#
_entry.id   AF-A0A965FRF7-F1
#
_cell.length_a   1.000
_cell.length_b   1.000
_cell.length_c   1.000
_cell.angle_alpha   90.00
_cell.angle_beta   90.00
_cell.angle_gamma   90.00
#
_symmetry.space_group_name_H-M   'P 1'
#
loop_
_entity.id
_entity.type
_entity.pdbx_description
1 polymer ?
#
loop_
_entity_poly.entity_id
_entity_poly.type
_entity_poly.pdbx_seq_one_letter_code
_entity_poly.pdbx_strand_id
1 'polypeptide(L)'
;MKINLLLGDCVARMAEMPEGSVGSIVCDPPYGLRFMNKEFDDLGDGAAQREWHRPWLTEALRVLRPGGVLKAFGGTRTFHHLAATMRSVGFICVGLESWSYGSGFPKSLNIGKGIDKRGGVSVSWFGPWLRKWREEHGITQHQVASLFPSKSGNRTGCVANWELGFNLPTVEQFNLLCRTYGFPFASIQEAEREVVGRSSGGIAGGTGEHAGLPNSYGFAATFDRTAPATDAARAWEGWGTALKPAWEPVVVGVKP
;
A
#
# COMPACT_ATOMS: atom_id res chain seq x y z
N MET A 1 -3.01 27.69 -27.91
CA MET A 1 -2.34 27.30 -26.65
C MET A 1 -0.94 26.82 -27.00
N LYS A 2 0.12 27.37 -26.38
CA LYS A 2 1.50 26.92 -26.60
C LYS A 2 1.87 25.99 -25.45
N ILE A 3 2.24 24.75 -25.77
CA ILE A 3 2.69 23.75 -24.78
C ILE A 3 4.20 23.63 -24.92
N ASN A 4 4.92 23.79 -23.82
CA ASN A 4 6.37 23.58 -23.76
C ASN A 4 6.66 22.43 -22.79
N LEU A 5 7.39 21.41 -23.25
CA LEU A 5 7.86 20.31 -22.43
C LEU A 5 9.36 20.47 -22.19
N LEU A 6 9.76 20.51 -20.93
CA LEU A 6 11.16 20.65 -20.52
C LEU A 6 11.63 19.31 -19.94
N LEU A 7 12.52 18.62 -20.64
CA LEU A 7 13.10 17.36 -20.16
C LEU A 7 14.24 17.65 -19.18
N GLY A 8 14.15 17.13 -17.96
CA GLY A 8 15.24 17.19 -16.98
C GLY A 8 14.76 17.19 -15.53
N ASP A 9 15.72 17.35 -14.62
CA ASP A 9 15.43 17.59 -13.20
C ASP A 9 14.64 18.89 -13.03
N CYS A 10 13.58 18.85 -12.21
CA CYS A 10 12.65 19.96 -12.08
C CYS A 10 13.31 21.22 -11.46
N VAL A 11 14.27 21.05 -10.55
CA VAL A 11 14.98 22.17 -9.92
C VAL A 11 15.85 22.85 -10.98
N ALA A 12 16.62 22.06 -11.73
CA ALA A 12 17.47 22.57 -12.80
C ALA A 12 16.65 23.26 -13.91
N ARG A 13 15.50 22.70 -14.30
CA ARG A 13 14.62 23.32 -15.30
C ARG A 13 13.97 24.60 -14.80
N MET A 14 13.53 24.65 -13.54
CA MET A 14 12.98 25.88 -12.97
C MET A 14 14.05 26.97 -12.80
N ALA A 15 15.29 26.62 -12.47
CA ALA A 15 16.40 27.57 -12.37
C ALA A 15 16.65 28.36 -13.68
N GLU A 16 16.40 27.75 -14.84
CA GLU A 16 16.50 28.39 -16.15
C GLU A 16 15.33 29.37 -16.44
N MET A 17 14.24 29.30 -15.65
CA MET A 17 13.06 30.14 -15.85
C MET A 17 13.22 31.51 -15.17
N PRO A 18 12.72 32.61 -15.78
CA PRO A 18 12.73 33.92 -15.14
C PRO A 18 11.93 33.94 -13.83
N GLU A 19 12.34 34.77 -12.89
CA GLU A 19 11.56 35.04 -11.68
C GLU A 19 10.19 35.62 -12.03
N GLY A 20 9.13 35.24 -11.30
CA GLY A 20 7.78 35.75 -11.55
C GLY A 20 7.21 35.41 -12.94
N SER A 21 7.74 34.39 -13.61
CA SER A 21 7.27 34.01 -14.94
C SER A 21 6.02 33.13 -14.92
N VAL A 22 5.70 32.47 -13.80
CA VAL A 22 4.63 31.47 -13.67
C VAL A 22 3.45 32.01 -12.85
N GLY A 23 2.22 31.84 -13.35
CA GLY A 23 1.00 32.26 -12.63
C GLY A 23 0.54 31.27 -11.56
N SER A 24 0.66 29.97 -11.85
CA SER A 24 0.27 28.89 -10.95
C SER A 24 1.07 27.63 -11.22
N ILE A 25 1.31 26.83 -10.18
CA ILE A 25 1.97 25.53 -10.25
C ILE A 25 1.01 24.47 -9.70
N VAL A 26 0.85 23.37 -10.44
CA VAL A 26 0.19 22.16 -9.98
C VAL A 26 1.18 21.02 -10.13
N CYS A 27 1.50 20.31 -9.04
CA CYS A 27 2.49 19.24 -9.09
C CYS A 27 2.10 18.02 -8.25
N ASP A 28 2.54 16.86 -8.71
CA ASP A 28 2.45 15.58 -8.03
C ASP A 28 3.89 15.12 -7.73
N PRO A 29 4.52 15.62 -6.64
CA PRO A 29 5.87 15.21 -6.29
C PRO A 29 5.87 13.76 -5.77
N PRO A 30 7.03 13.08 -5.75
CA PRO A 30 7.19 11.87 -4.95
C PRO A 30 6.67 12.07 -3.51
N TYR A 31 5.93 11.09 -3.00
CA TYR A 31 5.26 11.14 -1.71
C TYR A 31 6.13 10.62 -0.56
N GLY A 32 7.28 10.02 -0.83
CA GLY A 32 8.12 9.44 0.22
C GLY A 32 7.47 8.21 0.85
N LEU A 33 6.70 7.44 0.07
CA LEU A 33 6.04 6.23 0.53
C LEU A 33 6.84 4.96 0.22
N ARG A 34 7.99 5.11 -0.48
CA ARG A 34 8.74 4.00 -1.09
C ARG A 34 7.84 3.15 -1.99
N PHE A 35 7.02 3.81 -2.80
CA PHE A 35 6.03 3.16 -3.66
C PHE A 35 6.70 2.09 -4.53
N MET A 36 6.28 0.83 -4.35
CA MET A 36 6.83 -0.33 -5.05
C MET A 36 8.37 -0.47 -4.92
N ASN A 37 8.95 -0.01 -3.81
CA ASN A 37 10.40 0.04 -3.57
C ASN A 37 11.18 0.76 -4.70
N LYS A 38 10.57 1.77 -5.33
CA LYS A 38 11.24 2.57 -6.35
C LYS A 38 12.00 3.73 -5.72
N GLU A 39 13.23 3.95 -6.19
CA GLU A 39 14.16 4.94 -5.62
C GLU A 39 13.64 6.38 -5.71
N PHE A 40 12.92 6.73 -6.78
CA PHE A 40 12.39 8.09 -6.96
C PHE A 40 11.41 8.51 -5.85
N ASP A 41 10.82 7.55 -5.12
CA ASP A 41 9.87 7.76 -4.04
C ASP A 41 10.44 7.41 -2.65
N ASP A 42 11.77 7.26 -2.55
CA ASP A 42 12.47 7.13 -1.27
C ASP A 42 13.10 8.46 -0.86
N LEU A 43 12.35 9.23 -0.10
CA LEU A 43 12.75 10.56 0.37
C LEU A 43 13.43 10.53 1.75
N GLY A 44 13.73 9.33 2.27
CA GLY A 44 14.10 9.13 3.68
C GLY A 44 12.92 9.38 4.62
N ASP A 45 13.22 9.66 5.89
CA ASP A 45 12.23 9.83 6.95
C ASP A 45 12.38 11.18 7.68
N GLY A 46 11.26 11.79 8.07
CA GLY A 46 11.24 12.97 8.93
C GLY A 46 11.94 14.19 8.34
N ALA A 47 13.13 14.51 8.87
CA ALA A 47 13.90 15.68 8.42
C ALA A 47 14.43 15.51 6.98
N ALA A 48 14.79 14.28 6.59
CA ALA A 48 15.28 14.00 5.24
C ALA A 48 14.23 14.36 4.18
N GLN A 49 12.96 14.04 4.42
CA GLN A 49 11.87 14.41 3.50
C GLN A 49 11.72 15.92 3.35
N ARG A 50 11.88 16.67 4.45
CA ARG A 50 11.80 18.14 4.40
C ARG A 50 12.94 18.75 3.60
N GLU A 51 14.16 18.24 3.78
CA GLU A 51 15.33 18.69 3.03
C GLU A 51 15.27 18.28 1.56
N TRP A 52 14.65 17.14 1.24
CA TRP A 52 14.37 16.76 -0.14
C TRP A 52 13.39 17.73 -0.82
N HIS A 53 12.34 18.18 -0.11
CA HIS A 53 11.38 19.12 -0.69
C HIS A 53 11.94 20.55 -0.89
N ARG A 54 12.95 20.93 -0.11
CA ARG A 54 13.40 22.33 -0.02
C ARG A 54 13.87 22.91 -1.37
N PRO A 55 14.74 22.25 -2.16
CA PRO A 55 15.29 22.88 -3.38
C PRO A 55 14.22 23.22 -4.41
N TRP A 56 13.30 22.29 -4.69
CA TRP A 56 12.27 22.53 -5.69
C TRP A 56 11.21 23.51 -5.21
N LEU A 57 10.89 23.53 -3.91
CA LEU A 57 9.96 24.52 -3.36
C LEU A 57 10.55 25.94 -3.40
N THR A 58 11.85 26.09 -3.16
CA THR A 58 12.54 27.38 -3.29
C THR A 58 12.46 27.90 -4.72
N GLU A 59 12.79 27.08 -5.72
CA GLU A 59 12.68 27.47 -7.12
C GLU A 59 11.24 27.73 -7.55
N ALA A 60 10.29 26.91 -7.09
CA ALA A 60 8.87 27.11 -7.34
C ALA A 60 8.37 28.46 -6.79
N LEU A 61 8.77 28.84 -5.57
CA LEU A 61 8.46 30.14 -5.00
C LEU A 61 9.08 31.28 -5.81
N ARG A 62 10.32 31.13 -6.30
CA ARG A 62 10.99 32.13 -7.14
C ARG A 62 10.24 32.36 -8.45
N VAL A 63 9.95 31.31 -9.21
CA VAL A 63 9.33 31.43 -10.53
C VAL A 63 7.87 31.88 -10.48
N LEU A 64 7.17 31.67 -9.37
CA LEU A 64 5.81 32.19 -9.18
C LEU A 64 5.77 33.71 -9.15
N ARG A 65 4.71 34.28 -9.72
CA ARG A 65 4.32 35.70 -9.56
C ARG A 65 3.87 35.97 -8.11
N PRO A 66 4.01 37.20 -7.59
CA PRO A 66 3.36 37.58 -6.34
C PRO A 66 1.86 37.24 -6.35
N GLY A 67 1.36 36.63 -5.28
CA GLY A 67 0.00 36.08 -5.22
C GLY A 67 -0.23 34.79 -6.03
N GLY A 68 0.80 34.26 -6.70
CA GLY A 68 0.74 33.00 -7.44
C GLY A 68 0.57 31.80 -6.51
N VAL A 69 -0.15 30.77 -7.00
CA VAL A 69 -0.55 29.61 -6.19
C VAL A 69 0.22 28.37 -6.61
N LEU A 70 0.69 27.61 -5.62
CA LEU A 70 1.22 26.26 -5.78
C LEU A 70 0.25 25.26 -5.14
N LYS A 71 -0.17 24.24 -5.88
CA LYS A 71 -0.90 23.08 -5.37
C LYS A 71 -0.05 21.82 -5.56
N ALA A 72 0.35 21.20 -4.46
CA ALA A 72 1.18 19.99 -4.48
C ALA A 72 0.44 18.82 -3.81
N PHE A 73 0.27 17.71 -4.53
CA PHE A 73 -0.28 16.49 -3.95
C PHE A 73 0.71 15.86 -2.97
N GLY A 74 0.20 15.03 -2.05
CA GLY A 74 1.03 14.36 -1.05
C GLY A 74 0.42 13.06 -0.53
N GLY A 75 1.27 12.24 0.09
CA GLY A 75 0.83 11.03 0.77
C GLY A 75 0.18 11.33 2.12
N THR A 76 -0.86 10.58 2.48
CA THR A 76 -1.58 10.71 3.77
C THR A 76 -0.69 10.62 5.01
N ARG A 77 0.48 9.99 4.89
CA ARG A 77 1.45 9.82 5.98
C ARG A 77 2.58 10.86 5.96
N THR A 78 2.76 11.61 4.88
CA THR A 78 3.98 12.40 4.62
C THR A 78 3.71 13.85 4.23
N PHE A 79 2.47 14.21 3.85
CA PHE A 79 2.08 15.57 3.41
C PHE A 79 2.46 16.69 4.40
N HIS A 80 2.54 16.37 5.68
CA HIS A 80 2.87 17.33 6.73
C HIS A 80 4.32 17.82 6.63
N HIS A 81 5.24 17.02 6.07
CA HIS A 81 6.61 17.46 5.77
C HIS A 81 6.64 18.46 4.62
N LEU A 82 5.88 18.18 3.54
CA LEU A 82 5.68 19.11 2.43
C LEU A 82 5.11 20.46 2.90
N ALA A 83 4.04 20.43 3.72
CA ALA A 83 3.42 21.63 4.28
C ALA A 83 4.38 22.42 5.19
N ALA A 84 5.13 21.73 6.05
CA ALA A 84 6.14 22.37 6.89
C ALA A 84 7.24 23.04 6.06
N THR A 85 7.74 22.36 5.01
CA THR A 85 8.77 22.91 4.14
C THR A 85 8.26 24.10 3.34
N MET A 86 7.03 24.06 2.81
CA MET A 86 6.39 25.21 2.12
C MET A 86 6.39 26.46 2.98
N ARG A 87 5.97 26.35 4.25
CA ARG A 87 6.03 27.48 5.20
C ARG A 87 7.47 27.95 5.40
N SER A 88 8.41 27.02 5.56
CA SER A 88 9.81 27.34 5.84
C SER A 88 10.51 28.07 4.69
N VAL A 89 10.13 27.82 3.43
CA VAL A 89 10.73 28.50 2.26
C VAL A 89 10.10 29.86 1.98
N GLY A 90 8.94 30.17 2.57
CA GLY A 90 8.30 31.48 2.47
C GLY A 90 6.92 31.51 1.82
N PHE A 91 6.28 30.36 1.54
CA PHE A 91 4.87 30.38 1.14
C PHE A 91 3.98 30.83 2.30
N ILE A 92 2.98 31.65 1.99
CA ILE A 92 1.92 32.07 2.90
C ILE A 92 0.62 31.31 2.60
N CYS A 93 -0.37 31.47 3.49
CA CYS A 93 -1.68 30.83 3.36
C CYS A 93 -1.59 29.31 3.16
N VAL A 94 -0.62 28.65 3.81
CA VAL A 94 -0.42 27.22 3.63
C VAL A 94 -1.60 26.44 4.20
N GLY A 95 -2.40 25.87 3.29
CA GLY A 95 -3.64 25.17 3.56
C GLY A 95 -3.64 23.75 3.01
N LEU A 96 -4.70 23.00 3.33
CA LEU A 96 -4.89 21.63 2.89
C LEU A 96 -6.24 21.50 2.18
N GLU A 97 -6.20 21.01 0.96
CA GLU A 97 -7.38 20.54 0.23
C GLU A 97 -7.45 19.02 0.28
N SER A 98 -8.67 18.48 0.20
CA SER A 98 -8.91 17.05 0.28
C SER A 98 -9.46 16.50 -1.01
N TRP A 99 -8.66 15.70 -1.73
CA TRP A 99 -9.19 14.82 -2.75
C TRP A 99 -9.74 13.57 -2.09
N SER A 100 -11.02 13.60 -1.75
CA SER A 100 -11.75 12.44 -1.23
C SER A 100 -12.25 11.57 -2.37
N TYR A 101 -12.02 10.26 -2.31
CA TYR A 101 -12.42 9.31 -3.35
C TYR A 101 -12.96 8.01 -2.77
N GLY A 102 -14.08 7.50 -3.30
CA GLY A 102 -14.60 6.18 -2.93
C GLY A 102 -13.88 5.01 -3.62
N SER A 103 -13.01 5.32 -4.59
CA SER A 103 -12.28 4.35 -5.42
C SER A 103 -10.81 4.25 -4.99
N GLY A 104 -10.41 3.09 -4.50
CA GLY A 104 -9.01 2.73 -4.29
C GLY A 104 -8.97 1.26 -3.94
N PHE A 105 -7.94 0.50 -4.34
CA PHE A 105 -7.83 -0.94 -4.02
C PHE A 105 -7.90 -1.12 -2.50
N PRO A 106 -9.05 -1.50 -1.93
CA PRO A 106 -9.14 -1.71 -0.51
C PRO A 106 -8.56 -3.09 -0.30
N LYS A 107 -7.32 -3.17 0.19
CA LYS A 107 -6.83 -4.42 0.77
C LYS A 107 -7.43 -4.57 2.16
N SER A 108 -8.75 -4.72 2.21
CA SER A 108 -9.45 -5.16 3.41
C SER A 108 -9.64 -6.66 3.30
N LEU A 109 -9.33 -7.35 4.39
CA LEU A 109 -9.54 -8.78 4.52
C LEU A 109 -10.90 -8.97 5.20
N ASN A 110 -11.84 -9.65 4.54
CA ASN A 110 -13.02 -10.15 5.24
C ASN A 110 -12.55 -11.23 6.23
N ILE A 111 -12.61 -10.92 7.53
CA ILE A 111 -12.06 -11.75 8.60
C ILE A 111 -12.77 -13.10 8.65
N GLY A 112 -14.12 -13.11 8.57
CA GLY A 112 -14.91 -14.34 8.52
C GLY A 112 -14.48 -15.28 7.39
N LYS A 113 -14.30 -14.75 6.17
CA LYS A 113 -13.77 -15.53 5.03
C LYS A 113 -12.34 -16.03 5.29
N GLY A 114 -11.50 -15.23 5.94
CA GLY A 114 -10.14 -15.63 6.33
C GLY A 114 -10.10 -16.76 7.36
N ILE A 115 -11.10 -16.82 8.25
CA ILE A 115 -11.26 -17.87 9.26
C ILE A 115 -11.75 -19.17 8.61
N ASP A 116 -12.77 -19.11 7.75
CA ASP A 116 -13.27 -20.30 7.05
C ASP A 116 -12.24 -20.91 6.09
N LYS A 117 -11.38 -20.08 5.48
CA LYS A 117 -10.18 -20.55 4.74
C LYS A 117 -9.27 -21.46 5.57
N ARG A 118 -9.36 -21.39 6.90
CA ARG A 118 -8.62 -22.24 7.85
C ARG A 118 -9.54 -23.25 8.55
N GLY A 119 -10.74 -23.50 8.05
CA GLY A 119 -11.67 -24.45 8.66
C GLY A 119 -12.19 -24.00 10.03
N GLY A 120 -12.12 -22.71 10.36
CA GLY A 120 -12.51 -22.20 11.67
C GLY A 120 -11.47 -22.38 12.77
N VAL A 121 -10.29 -22.94 12.48
CA VAL A 121 -9.24 -23.20 13.48
C VAL A 121 -8.08 -22.20 13.40
N SER A 122 -7.49 -21.93 14.57
CA SER A 122 -6.27 -21.13 14.68
C SER A 122 -5.05 -22.02 14.92
N VAL A 123 -3.96 -21.72 14.21
CA VAL A 123 -2.64 -22.35 14.38
C VAL A 123 -1.60 -21.38 14.94
N SER A 124 -2.04 -20.39 15.72
CA SER A 124 -1.11 -19.40 16.32
C SER A 124 -0.04 -20.03 17.21
N TRP A 125 -0.35 -21.18 17.83
CA TRP A 125 0.59 -21.97 18.63
C TRP A 125 1.70 -22.64 17.78
N PHE A 126 1.49 -22.81 16.48
CA PHE A 126 2.35 -23.63 15.63
C PHE A 126 3.73 -23.00 15.39
N GLY A 127 3.83 -21.69 15.27
CA GLY A 127 5.12 -21.00 15.07
C GLY A 127 6.12 -21.24 16.20
N PRO A 128 5.75 -20.93 17.47
CA PRO A 128 6.59 -21.23 18.63
C PRO A 128 6.88 -22.73 18.79
N TRP A 129 5.88 -23.59 18.52
CA TRP A 129 6.07 -25.04 18.56
C TRP A 129 7.09 -25.52 17.50
N LEU A 130 6.97 -25.03 16.26
CA LEU A 130 7.83 -25.37 15.14
C LEU A 130 9.27 -24.98 15.43
N ARG A 131 9.50 -23.81 16.02
CA ARG A 131 10.83 -23.37 16.44
C ARG A 131 11.48 -24.37 17.39
N LYS A 132 10.77 -24.74 18.46
CA LYS A 132 11.26 -25.69 19.47
C LYS A 132 11.55 -27.05 18.85
N TRP A 133 10.60 -27.61 18.12
CA TRP A 133 10.77 -28.90 17.44
C TRP A 133 11.97 -28.88 16.50
N ARG A 134 12.12 -27.83 15.71
CA ARG A 134 13.18 -27.66 14.73
C ARG A 134 14.56 -27.60 15.40
N GLU A 135 14.69 -26.85 16.50
CA GLU A 135 15.92 -26.76 17.31
C GLU A 135 16.29 -28.12 17.94
N GLU A 136 15.31 -28.86 18.49
CA GLU A 136 15.52 -30.19 19.09
C GLU A 136 15.99 -31.24 18.07
N HIS A 137 15.59 -31.10 16.80
CA HIS A 137 15.92 -32.04 15.73
C HIS A 137 17.12 -31.57 14.88
N GLY A 138 17.80 -30.49 15.28
CA GLY A 138 18.97 -29.95 14.56
C GLY A 138 18.65 -29.43 13.16
N ILE A 139 17.40 -29.07 12.89
CA ILE A 139 16.96 -28.56 11.60
C ILE A 139 17.14 -27.03 11.60
N THR A 140 17.59 -26.47 10.49
CA THR A 140 17.75 -25.02 10.34
C THR A 140 16.48 -24.39 9.79
N GLN A 141 16.23 -23.10 10.08
CA GLN A 141 15.12 -22.36 9.46
C GLN A 141 15.20 -22.43 7.93
N HIS A 142 16.41 -22.45 7.36
CA HIS A 142 16.63 -22.54 5.92
C HIS A 142 16.16 -23.87 5.32
N GLN A 143 16.36 -24.99 6.02
CA GLN A 143 15.88 -26.30 5.57
C GLN A 143 14.35 -26.37 5.55
N VAL A 144 13.67 -25.69 6.47
CA VAL A 144 12.21 -25.61 6.43
C VAL A 144 11.75 -24.64 5.34
N ALA A 145 12.42 -23.49 5.20
CA ALA A 145 12.07 -22.46 4.23
C ALA A 145 12.30 -22.89 2.77
N SER A 146 13.15 -23.89 2.51
CA SER A 146 13.38 -24.42 1.16
C SER A 146 12.14 -25.12 0.57
N LEU A 147 11.19 -25.55 1.41
CA LEU A 147 9.88 -26.05 0.98
C LEU A 147 9.00 -24.94 0.38
N PHE A 148 9.34 -23.67 0.59
CA PHE A 148 8.54 -22.52 0.22
C PHE A 148 9.35 -21.47 -0.57
N PRO A 149 9.84 -21.81 -1.79
CA PRO A 149 10.59 -20.87 -2.60
C PRO A 149 9.70 -19.70 -3.05
N SER A 150 10.30 -18.53 -3.23
CA SER A 150 9.61 -17.39 -3.85
C SER A 150 9.32 -17.68 -5.32
N LYS A 151 8.51 -16.83 -5.98
CA LYS A 151 8.29 -16.92 -7.43
C LYS A 151 9.57 -16.84 -8.27
N SER A 152 10.63 -16.22 -7.74
CA SER A 152 11.94 -16.13 -8.38
C SER A 152 12.90 -17.25 -7.95
N GLY A 153 12.42 -18.27 -7.23
CA GLY A 153 13.23 -19.38 -6.73
C GLY A 153 14.10 -19.03 -5.50
N ASN A 154 14.09 -17.77 -5.06
CA ASN A 154 14.87 -17.33 -3.91
C ASN A 154 14.25 -17.79 -2.59
N ARG A 155 15.10 -17.92 -1.58
CA ARG A 155 14.67 -18.24 -0.20
C ARG A 155 13.72 -17.18 0.34
N THR A 156 12.67 -17.61 1.02
CA THR A 156 11.71 -16.74 1.70
C THR A 156 12.02 -16.62 3.19
N GLY A 157 11.62 -15.49 3.80
CA GLY A 157 11.69 -15.28 5.25
C GLY A 157 10.48 -15.84 6.03
N CYS A 158 9.70 -16.74 5.42
CA CYS A 158 8.39 -17.15 5.95
C CYS A 158 8.50 -17.85 7.31
N VAL A 159 9.47 -18.75 7.48
CA VAL A 159 9.64 -19.52 8.71
C VAL A 159 9.98 -18.60 9.88
N ALA A 160 10.87 -17.63 9.70
CA ALA A 160 11.19 -16.66 10.74
C ALA A 160 9.96 -15.85 11.16
N ASN A 161 9.12 -15.44 10.22
CA ASN A 161 7.89 -14.72 10.53
C ASN A 161 6.88 -15.59 11.30
N TRP A 162 6.79 -16.89 11.01
CA TRP A 162 5.95 -17.81 11.77
C TRP A 162 6.46 -18.00 13.19
N GLU A 163 7.76 -18.25 13.36
CA GLU A 163 8.38 -18.47 14.67
C GLU A 163 8.31 -17.24 15.58
N LEU A 164 8.33 -16.03 15.00
CA LEU A 164 8.20 -14.75 15.71
C LEU A 164 6.74 -14.30 15.89
N GLY A 165 5.78 -15.01 15.31
CA GLY A 165 4.35 -14.68 15.39
C GLY A 165 3.92 -13.47 14.57
N PHE A 166 4.74 -13.01 13.61
CA PHE A 166 4.37 -11.90 12.72
C PHE A 166 3.28 -12.30 11.72
N ASN A 167 3.27 -13.55 11.28
CA ASN A 167 2.18 -14.11 10.50
C ASN A 167 2.06 -15.63 10.74
N LEU A 168 1.03 -16.25 10.17
CA LEU A 168 0.78 -17.67 10.26
C LEU A 168 1.02 -18.36 8.91
N PRO A 169 1.45 -19.64 8.89
CA PRO A 169 1.46 -20.41 7.65
C PRO A 169 0.04 -20.49 7.05
N THR A 170 -0.05 -20.64 5.74
CA THR A 170 -1.30 -21.01 5.08
C THR A 170 -1.67 -22.46 5.42
N VAL A 171 -2.92 -22.86 5.17
CA VAL A 171 -3.38 -24.25 5.37
C VAL A 171 -2.52 -25.23 4.56
N GLU A 172 -2.22 -24.89 3.31
CA GLU A 172 -1.36 -25.69 2.45
C GLU A 172 0.05 -25.85 3.02
N GLN A 173 0.64 -24.76 3.52
CA GLN A 173 1.97 -24.76 4.11
C GLN A 173 2.00 -25.59 5.40
N PHE A 174 1.02 -25.40 6.28
CA PHE A 174 0.89 -26.18 7.51
C PHE A 174 0.73 -27.68 7.21
N ASN A 175 -0.18 -28.04 6.30
CA ASN A 175 -0.41 -29.42 5.91
C ASN A 175 0.82 -30.04 5.23
N LEU A 176 1.54 -29.27 4.41
CA LEU A 176 2.78 -29.73 3.79
C LEU A 176 3.82 -30.04 4.86
N LEU A 177 4.03 -29.16 5.85
CA LEU A 177 4.96 -29.42 6.95
C LEU A 177 4.58 -30.67 7.74
N CYS A 178 3.30 -30.84 8.07
CA CYS A 178 2.84 -32.01 8.80
C CYS A 178 3.12 -33.31 8.03
N ARG A 179 2.91 -33.32 6.71
CA ARG A 179 3.22 -34.49 5.87
C ARG A 179 4.72 -34.72 5.70
N THR A 180 5.49 -33.66 5.42
CA THR A 180 6.93 -33.75 5.12
C THR A 180 7.72 -34.22 6.33
N TYR A 181 7.37 -33.75 7.53
CA TYR A 181 8.10 -34.07 8.76
C TYR A 181 7.36 -35.04 9.69
N GLY A 182 6.19 -35.54 9.28
CA GLY A 182 5.43 -36.52 10.05
C GLY A 182 4.89 -35.99 11.38
N PHE A 183 4.48 -34.71 11.43
CA PHE A 183 3.97 -34.11 12.67
C PHE A 183 2.64 -34.76 13.09
N PRO A 184 2.39 -34.91 14.41
CA PRO A 184 1.21 -35.60 14.93
C PRO A 184 -0.03 -34.69 14.93
N PHE A 185 -0.24 -33.89 13.87
CA PHE A 185 -1.36 -32.97 13.75
C PHE A 185 -2.23 -33.32 12.56
N ALA A 186 -3.55 -33.23 12.76
CA ALA A 186 -4.51 -33.43 11.69
C ALA A 186 -4.36 -32.36 10.61
N SER A 187 -4.61 -32.73 9.35
CA SER A 187 -4.66 -31.77 8.26
C SER A 187 -5.84 -30.83 8.42
N ILE A 188 -5.63 -29.55 8.14
CA ILE A 188 -6.69 -28.53 8.12
C ILE A 188 -7.29 -28.47 6.72
N GLN A 189 -8.61 -28.33 6.64
CA GLN A 189 -9.32 -28.10 5.38
C GLN A 189 -10.07 -26.76 5.46
N GLU A 190 -10.21 -26.09 4.32
CA GLU A 190 -11.08 -24.91 4.20
C GLU A 190 -12.53 -25.34 4.43
N ALA A 191 -13.27 -24.57 5.21
CA ALA A 191 -14.69 -24.78 5.42
C ALA A 191 -15.45 -24.33 4.18
N GLU A 192 -16.32 -25.21 3.68
CA GLU A 192 -17.17 -24.91 2.53
C GLU A 192 -18.24 -23.88 2.93
N ARG A 193 -18.26 -22.74 2.25
CA ARG A 193 -19.20 -21.66 2.51
C ARG A 193 -20.38 -21.71 1.53
N GLU A 194 -21.59 -21.74 2.06
CA GLU A 194 -22.82 -21.71 1.28
C GLU A 194 -22.97 -20.39 0.50
N VAL A 195 -23.32 -20.47 -0.79
CA VAL A 195 -23.64 -19.30 -1.62
C VAL A 195 -25.08 -18.86 -1.35
N VAL A 196 -25.25 -17.71 -0.71
CA VAL A 196 -26.56 -17.14 -0.33
C VAL A 196 -27.03 -16.03 -1.29
N GLY A 197 -26.29 -15.81 -2.38
CA GLY A 197 -26.69 -14.92 -3.47
C GLY A 197 -25.51 -14.44 -4.30
N ARG A 198 -25.77 -13.53 -5.24
CA ARG A 198 -24.76 -12.92 -6.10
C ARG A 198 -24.81 -11.42 -6.02
N SER A 199 -23.66 -10.77 -6.12
CA SER A 199 -23.54 -9.31 -6.19
C SER A 199 -22.77 -8.91 -7.43
N SER A 200 -23.22 -7.87 -8.13
CA SER A 200 -22.44 -7.18 -9.14
C SER A 200 -21.69 -6.02 -8.50
N GLY A 201 -20.38 -5.92 -8.72
CA GLY A 201 -19.57 -4.79 -8.29
C GLY A 201 -18.65 -4.31 -9.41
N GLY A 202 -18.33 -3.02 -9.44
CA GLY A 202 -17.28 -2.49 -10.30
C GLY A 202 -15.91 -2.78 -9.67
N ILE A 203 -15.06 -3.56 -10.35
CA ILE A 203 -13.63 -3.57 -10.04
C ILE A 203 -13.05 -2.30 -10.64
N ALA A 204 -12.51 -1.40 -9.81
CA ALA A 204 -11.59 -0.37 -10.28
C ALA A 204 -10.26 -1.04 -10.68
N GLY A 205 -10.27 -1.70 -11.84
CA GLY A 205 -9.12 -2.38 -12.42
C GLY A 205 -8.45 -1.48 -13.44
N GLY A 206 -7.51 -0.66 -13.01
CA GLY A 206 -6.67 0.14 -13.91
C GLY A 206 -5.21 -0.28 -13.79
N THR A 207 -4.80 -1.34 -14.50
CA THR A 207 -3.40 -1.54 -14.88
C THR A 207 -3.34 -2.09 -16.29
N GLY A 208 -2.62 -1.41 -17.19
CA GLY A 208 -2.41 -1.83 -18.59
C GLY A 208 -2.80 -0.76 -19.61
N GLU A 209 -2.88 -1.16 -20.88
CA GLU A 209 -3.08 -0.34 -22.10
C GLU A 209 -4.40 0.44 -22.19
N HIS A 210 -5.21 0.46 -21.12
CA HIS A 210 -6.52 1.12 -21.07
C HIS A 210 -6.57 2.32 -20.13
N ALA A 211 -5.45 2.75 -19.57
CA ALA A 211 -5.39 4.00 -18.79
C ALA A 211 -5.69 5.20 -19.71
N GLY A 212 -6.84 5.86 -19.51
CA GLY A 212 -7.20 7.12 -20.19
C GLY A 212 -8.24 7.03 -21.31
N LEU A 213 -8.88 5.88 -21.54
CA LEU A 213 -9.98 5.77 -22.51
C LEU A 213 -11.34 6.12 -21.86
N PRO A 214 -12.29 6.72 -22.60
CA PRO A 214 -13.67 6.84 -22.14
C PRO A 214 -14.21 5.43 -21.87
N ASN A 215 -14.76 5.18 -20.68
CA ASN A 215 -15.25 3.87 -20.17
C ASN A 215 -14.19 2.84 -19.70
N SER A 216 -12.94 3.22 -19.47
CA SER A 216 -11.90 2.28 -18.98
C SER A 216 -12.02 1.86 -17.50
N TYR A 217 -12.95 2.44 -16.73
CA TYR A 217 -13.08 2.25 -15.27
C TYR A 217 -14.27 1.37 -14.86
N GLY A 218 -14.55 0.31 -15.62
CA GLY A 218 -15.75 -0.50 -15.35
C GLY A 218 -15.62 -1.96 -15.73
N PHE A 219 -14.79 -2.73 -15.03
CA PHE A 219 -14.99 -4.18 -15.03
C PHE A 219 -16.16 -4.49 -14.09
N ALA A 220 -17.36 -4.65 -14.65
CA ALA A 220 -18.47 -5.25 -13.93
C ALA A 220 -18.14 -6.73 -13.73
N ALA A 221 -17.89 -7.12 -12.48
CA ALA A 221 -17.71 -8.51 -12.12
C ALA A 221 -18.81 -8.95 -11.15
N THR A 222 -19.38 -10.12 -11.43
CA THR A 222 -20.31 -10.79 -10.55
C THR A 222 -19.55 -11.70 -9.60
N PHE A 223 -19.83 -11.60 -8.31
CA PHE A 223 -19.21 -12.44 -7.29
C PHE A 223 -20.28 -13.08 -6.40
N ASP A 224 -20.01 -14.29 -5.94
CA ASP A 224 -20.87 -14.98 -4.99
C ASP A 224 -20.77 -14.33 -3.59
N ARG A 225 -21.93 -14.07 -3.00
CA ARG A 225 -22.08 -13.72 -1.58
C ARG A 225 -22.27 -15.03 -0.82
N THR A 226 -21.40 -15.27 0.15
CA THR A 226 -21.38 -16.54 0.89
C THR A 226 -21.61 -16.32 2.38
N ALA A 227 -22.38 -17.21 3.01
CA ALA A 227 -22.56 -17.22 4.46
C ALA A 227 -21.33 -17.80 5.17
N PRO A 228 -21.03 -17.37 6.41
CA PRO A 228 -19.99 -17.98 7.24
C PRO A 228 -20.34 -19.44 7.58
N ALA A 229 -19.36 -20.33 7.43
CA ALA A 229 -19.52 -21.77 7.62
C ALA A 229 -19.25 -22.21 9.06
N THR A 230 -18.33 -21.53 9.76
CA THR A 230 -17.91 -21.89 11.12
C THR A 230 -18.41 -20.88 12.16
N ASP A 231 -18.57 -21.32 13.42
CA ASP A 231 -18.96 -20.46 14.55
C ASP A 231 -17.98 -19.31 14.74
N ALA A 232 -16.69 -19.62 14.59
CA ALA A 232 -15.64 -18.63 14.60
C ALA A 232 -15.83 -17.61 13.46
N ALA A 233 -16.11 -18.03 12.23
CA ALA A 233 -16.37 -17.09 11.14
C ALA A 233 -17.65 -16.27 11.36
N ARG A 234 -18.71 -16.87 11.94
CA ARG A 234 -19.96 -16.18 12.28
C ARG A 234 -19.74 -14.99 13.21
N ALA A 235 -18.86 -15.14 14.21
CA ALA A 235 -18.53 -14.05 15.15
C ALA A 235 -17.84 -12.86 14.47
N TRP A 236 -17.22 -13.07 13.30
CA TRP A 236 -16.44 -12.05 12.57
C TRP A 236 -17.03 -11.75 11.18
N GLU A 237 -18.25 -12.19 10.90
CA GLU A 237 -18.92 -11.88 9.63
C GLU A 237 -19.17 -10.37 9.51
N GLY A 238 -19.06 -9.84 8.29
CA GLY A 238 -19.16 -8.39 8.05
C GLY A 238 -17.92 -7.57 8.42
N TRP A 239 -16.92 -8.13 9.10
CA TRP A 239 -15.63 -7.48 9.33
C TRP A 239 -14.77 -7.51 8.06
N GLY A 240 -15.07 -6.60 7.14
CA GLY A 240 -14.36 -6.35 5.90
C GLY A 240 -14.47 -4.90 5.49
N THR A 241 -14.50 -3.99 6.48
CA THR A 241 -14.63 -2.56 6.27
C THR A 241 -13.45 -2.11 5.42
N ALA A 242 -13.71 -1.84 4.15
CA ALA A 242 -12.77 -1.38 3.14
C ALA A 242 -12.27 0.06 3.40
N LEU A 243 -12.03 0.40 4.66
CA LEU A 243 -11.72 1.75 5.11
C LEU A 243 -10.21 1.95 5.11
N LYS A 244 -9.63 2.15 3.93
CA LYS A 244 -8.42 2.96 3.83
C LYS A 244 -8.83 4.44 3.92
N PRO A 245 -8.00 5.37 4.42
CA PRO A 245 -8.26 6.78 4.23
C PRO A 245 -8.44 7.02 2.74
N ALA A 246 -9.68 7.34 2.35
CA ALA A 246 -10.10 7.50 0.97
C ALA A 246 -9.84 8.96 0.58
N TRP A 247 -8.61 9.40 0.84
CA TRP A 247 -8.23 10.80 0.77
C TRP A 247 -6.77 10.95 0.36
N GLU A 248 -6.52 11.80 -0.63
CA GLU A 248 -5.21 12.38 -0.93
C GLU A 248 -5.14 13.87 -0.53
N PRO A 249 -4.21 14.25 0.36
CA PRO A 249 -3.97 15.66 0.71
C PRO A 249 -3.33 16.41 -0.45
N VAL A 250 -3.83 17.62 -0.71
CA VAL A 250 -3.19 18.60 -1.59
C VAL A 250 -2.77 19.79 -0.73
N VAL A 251 -1.47 20.01 -0.61
CA VAL A 251 -0.90 21.15 0.11
C VAL A 251 -0.90 22.36 -0.81
N VAL A 252 -1.55 23.43 -0.36
CA VAL A 252 -1.66 24.68 -1.11
C VAL A 252 -0.78 25.74 -0.45
N GLY A 253 0.00 26.48 -1.23
CA GLY A 253 0.78 27.63 -0.77
C GLY A 253 0.67 28.79 -1.75
N VAL A 254 0.73 30.02 -1.23
CA VAL A 254 0.66 31.26 -2.02
C VAL A 254 1.97 32.02 -1.89
N LYS A 255 2.51 32.55 -3.00
CA LYS A 255 3.66 33.46 -2.94
C LYS A 255 3.23 34.80 -2.31
N PRO A 256 3.97 35.32 -1.32
CA PRO A 256 3.73 36.65 -0.75
C PRO A 256 3.65 37.77 -1.79
#